data_AF-A0AAW3YTN7-F1
#
_entry.id   AF-A0AAW3YTN7-F1
#
_cell.length_a   1.000
_cell.length_b   1.000
_cell.length_c   1.000
_cell.angle_alpha   90.00
_cell.angle_beta   90.00
_cell.angle_gamma   90.00
#
_symmetry.space_group_name_H-M   'P 1'
#
loop_
_entity.id
_entity.type
_entity.pdbx_description
1 polymer ?
#
loop_
_entity_poly.entity_id
_entity_poly.type
_entity_poly.pdbx_seq_one_letter_code
_entity_poly.pdbx_strand_id
1 'polypeptide(L)' 'AANSVRKHVSDYQEYYVKKYNEVPKHQHKRALVLTARKFVRLVDALLRSHQLFTPGRCVKE' A
#
# COMPACT_ATOMS: atom_id res chain seq x y z
N ALA A 1 -6.89 9.48 0.26
CA ALA A 1 -6.81 8.11 0.83
C ALA A 1 -5.38 7.56 0.90
N ALA A 2 -4.69 7.32 -0.23
CA ALA A 2 -3.38 6.64 -0.24
C ALA A 2 -2.28 7.34 0.59
N ASN A 3 -2.27 8.68 0.65
CA ASN A 3 -1.30 9.44 1.45
C ASN A 3 -1.46 9.18 2.96
N SER A 4 -2.70 8.99 3.44
CA SER A 4 -2.98 8.67 4.85
C SER A 4 -2.55 7.23 5.18
N VAL A 5 -2.84 6.27 4.30
CA VAL A 5 -2.42 4.87 4.48
C VAL A 5 -0.90 4.76 4.57
N ARG A 6 -0.17 5.46 3.69
CA ARG A 6 1.29 5.54 3.76
C ARG A 6 1.80 6.11 5.10
N LYS A 7 1.08 7.04 5.73
CA LYS A 7 1.51 7.68 6.98
C LYS A 7 1.21 6.86 8.23
N HIS A 8 0.15 6.06 8.21
CA HIS A 8 -0.34 5.33 9.39
C HIS A 8 0.00 3.84 9.37
N VAL A 9 0.37 3.28 8.22
CA VAL A 9 0.71 1.85 8.09
C VAL A 9 2.15 1.72 7.57
N SER A 10 3.03 1.16 8.40
CA SER A 10 4.47 1.00 8.10
C SER A 10 4.71 0.23 6.80
N ASP A 11 3.98 -0.87 6.57
CA ASP A 11 4.10 -1.71 5.37
C ASP A 11 3.86 -0.94 4.06
N TYR A 12 3.04 0.11 4.10
CA TYR A 12 2.78 0.97 2.95
C TYR A 12 3.81 2.08 2.82
N GLN A 13 4.37 2.56 3.94
CA GLN A 13 5.49 3.50 3.94
C GLN A 13 6.74 2.88 3.33
N GLU A 14 7.13 1.69 3.78
CA GLU A 14 8.29 0.96 3.28
C GLU A 14 8.13 0.64 1.79
N TYR A 15 6.95 0.17 1.40
CA TYR A 15 6.63 -0.08 0.00
C TYR A 15 6.73 1.19 -0.84
N TYR A 16 6.20 2.32 -0.38
CA TYR A 16 6.30 3.60 -1.07
C TYR A 16 7.76 4.03 -1.26
N VAL A 17 8.59 3.96 -0.21
CA VAL A 17 10.00 4.36 -0.27
C VAL A 17 10.77 3.45 -1.23
N LYS A 18 10.55 2.14 -1.18
CA LYS A 18 11.13 1.19 -2.13
C LYS A 18 10.76 1.57 -3.57
N LYS A 19 9.48 1.81 -3.86
CA LYS A 19 9.00 2.19 -5.21
C LYS A 19 9.47 3.57 -5.67
N TYR A 20 9.73 4.48 -4.74
CA TYR A 20 10.28 5.79 -5.03
C TYR A 20 11.73 5.68 -5.52
N ASN A 21 12.57 4.91 -4.82
CA ASN A 21 13.98 4.74 -5.16
C ASN A 21 14.24 3.87 -6.41
N GLU A 22 13.26 3.09 -6.85
CA GLU A 22 13.38 2.21 -8.03
C GLU A 22 13.49 2.95 -9.36
N VAL A 23 13.02 4.21 -9.47
CA VAL A 23 12.95 4.91 -10.77
C VAL A 23 13.40 6.36 -10.64
N PRO A 24 14.27 6.87 -11.54
CA PRO A 24 14.75 8.25 -11.46
C PRO A 24 13.73 9.30 -11.95
N LYS A 25 12.83 8.97 -12.89
CA LYS A 25 11.85 9.89 -13.47
C LYS A 25 10.44 9.64 -12.94
N HIS A 26 9.74 10.71 -12.57
CA HIS A 26 8.36 10.65 -12.03
C HIS A 26 8.18 9.72 -10.81
N GLN A 27 9.25 9.53 -10.02
CA GLN A 27 9.28 8.67 -8.83
C GLN A 27 8.07 8.85 -7.90
N HIS A 28 7.73 10.11 -7.59
CA HIS A 28 6.65 10.41 -6.65
C HIS A 28 5.28 9.94 -7.15
N LYS A 29 4.91 10.31 -8.39
CA LYS A 29 3.64 9.91 -8.99
C LYS A 29 3.56 8.39 -9.12
N ARG A 30 4.64 7.75 -9.59
CA ARG A 30 4.69 6.29 -9.79
C ARG A 30 4.57 5.53 -8.46
N ALA A 31 5.33 5.94 -7.44
CA ALA A 31 5.28 5.33 -6.12
C ALA A 31 3.89 5.49 -5.47
N LEU A 32 3.25 6.67 -5.58
CA LEU A 32 1.89 6.89 -5.09
C LEU A 32 0.87 5.97 -5.77
N VAL A 33 0.91 5.86 -7.10
CA VAL A 33 -0.02 5.00 -7.86
C VAL A 33 0.15 3.54 -7.48
N LEU A 34 1.39 3.05 -7.38
CA LEU A 34 1.66 1.66 -6.98
C LEU A 34 1.19 1.37 -5.54
N THR A 35 1.41 2.32 -4.62
CA THR A 35 0.95 2.23 -3.23
C THR A 35 -0.58 2.19 -3.16
N ALA A 36 -1.26 3.06 -3.93
CA ALA A 36 -2.72 3.06 -4.04
C ALA A 36 -3.25 1.73 -4.61
N ARG A 37 -2.59 1.19 -5.66
CA ARG A 37 -2.98 -0.09 -6.25
C ARG A 37 -2.83 -1.25 -5.26
N LYS A 38 -1.74 -1.28 -4.48
CA LYS A 38 -1.55 -2.26 -3.39
C LYS A 38 -2.71 -2.18 -2.39
N PHE A 39 -3.11 -0.96 -2.01
CA PHE A 39 -4.19 -0.73 -1.06
C PHE A 39 -5.56 -1.15 -1.59
N VAL A 40 -5.90 -0.78 -2.83
CA VAL A 40 -7.18 -1.15 -3.45
C VAL A 40 -7.33 -2.67 -3.53
N ARG A 41 -6.26 -3.39 -3.87
CA ARG A 41 -6.28 -4.87 -3.88
C ARG A 41 -6.59 -5.47 -2.52
N LEU A 42 -6.03 -4.90 -1.44
CA LEU A 42 -6.35 -5.33 -0.08
C LEU A 42 -7.83 -5.10 0.23
N VAL A 43 -8.34 -3.89 -0.06
CA VAL A 43 -9.74 -3.55 0.20
C VAL A 43 -10.68 -4.46 -0.58
N ASP A 44 -10.42 -4.71 -1.86
CA ASP A 44 -11.21 -5.62 -2.70
C ASP A 44 -11.22 -7.05 -2.13
N ALA A 45 -10.08 -7.58 -1.69
CA ALA A 45 -9.99 -8.89 -1.07
C ALA A 45 -10.78 -8.98 0.26
N LEU A 46 -10.70 -7.94 1.10
CA LEU A 46 -11.44 -7.86 2.36
C LEU A 46 -12.95 -7.78 2.13
N LEU A 47 -13.39 -7.00 1.15
CA LEU A 47 -14.80 -6.89 0.78
C LEU A 47 -15.33 -8.22 0.24
N ARG A 48 -14.56 -8.92 -0.61
CA ARG A 48 -14.94 -10.25 -1.13
C ARG A 48 -15.05 -11.31 -0.03
N SER A 49 -14.23 -11.23 1.01
CA SER A 49 -14.23 -12.16 2.13
C SER A 49 -15.15 -11.73 3.27
N HIS A 50 -15.80 -10.56 3.17
CA HIS A 50 -16.61 -9.94 4.23
C HIS A 50 -15.85 -9.83 5.56
N GLN A 51 -14.55 -9.52 5.48
CA GLN A 51 -13.65 -9.41 6.63
C GLN A 51 -13.28 -7.95 6.91
N LEU A 52 -13.16 -7.62 8.20
CA LEU A 52 -12.66 -6.32 8.63
C LEU A 52 -11.12 -6.29 8.59
N PHE A 53 -10.57 -5.15 8.18
CA PHE A 53 -9.12 -4.93 8.17
C PHE A 53 -8.54 -5.10 9.58
N THR A 54 -7.67 -6.09 9.77
CA THR A 54 -6.95 -6.31 11.02
C THR A 54 -5.44 -6.19 10.75
N PRO A 55 -4.77 -5.09 11.15
CA PRO A 55 -3.38 -4.81 10.79
C PRO A 55 -2.32 -5.79 11.36
N GLY A 56 -2.71 -6.87 12.04
CA GLY A 56 -1.82 -7.92 12.56
C GLY A 56 -1.92 -9.28 11.86
N ARG A 57 -2.82 -9.45 10.89
CA ARG A 57 -3.01 -10.71 10.12
C ARG A 57 -2.37 -10.69 8.73
N CYS A 58 -1.56 -9.68 8.44
CA CYS A 58 -0.65 -9.66 7.30
C CYS A 58 0.39 -10.77 7.52
N VAL A 59 0.13 -11.97 7.01
CA VAL A 59 1.09 -13.08 7.00
C VAL A 59 2.33 -12.60 6.26
N LYS A 60 3.44 -12.46 6.97
CA LYS A 60 4.77 -12.33 6.37
C LYS A 60 5.11 -13.70 5.80
N GLU A 61 4.85 -13.89 4.51
CA GLU A 61 5.55 -14.91 3.71
C GLU A 61 6.99 -14.46 3.43
#